data_AF-A0A845L0S2-F1
#
_entry.id   AF-A0A845L0S2-F1
#
_cell.length_a   1.000
_cell.length_b   1.000
_cell.length_c   1.000
_cell.angle_alpha   90.00
_cell.angle_beta   90.00
_cell.angle_gamma   90.00
#
_symmetry.space_group_name_H-M   'P 1'
#
loop_
_entity.id
_entity.type
_entity.pdbx_description
1 polymer ?
#
loop_
_entity_poly.entity_id
_entity_poly.type
_entity_poly.pdbx_seq_one_letter_code
_entity_poly.pdbx_strand_id
1 'polypeptide(L)'
;MIPDVAWNKRESIERCWRRVQEEYAQNPDNLTNYTKQDAIVLNIQRMCEIAIDMAAHVIAARGWGLPKNSREMFEILHQQGIIDEHLVKALKGMVGFRRIVVQYIEKG
;
A
#
# COMPACT_ATOMS: atom_id res chain seq x y z
N MET A 1 -0.06 17.46 7.03
CA MET A 1 -1.21 16.54 7.05
C MET A 1 -2.12 17.00 8.16
N ILE A 2 -3.39 17.24 7.86
CA ILE A 2 -4.37 17.55 8.91
C ILE A 2 -4.51 16.27 9.77
N PRO A 3 -4.40 16.33 11.10
CA PRO A 3 -4.41 15.14 11.97
C PRO A 3 -5.56 14.17 11.69
N ASP A 4 -6.75 14.71 11.44
CA ASP A 4 -7.96 13.91 11.16
C ASP A 4 -7.83 13.09 9.86
N VAL A 5 -7.16 13.63 8.84
CA VAL A 5 -6.93 12.92 7.57
C VAL A 5 -5.92 11.78 7.75
N ALA A 6 -4.91 11.97 8.60
CA ALA A 6 -3.94 10.93 8.93
C ALA A 6 -4.64 9.74 9.63
N TRP A 7 -5.48 10.07 10.60
CA TRP A 7 -6.22 9.08 11.39
C TRP A 7 -7.17 8.28 10.51
N ASN A 8 -7.96 8.94 9.68
CA ASN A 8 -8.88 8.28 8.74
C ASN A 8 -8.15 7.35 7.76
N LYS A 9 -6.97 7.75 7.26
CA LYS A 9 -6.16 6.91 6.38
C LYS A 9 -5.57 5.70 7.12
N ARG A 10 -5.15 5.87 8.37
CA ARG A 10 -4.73 4.75 9.24
C ARG A 10 -5.86 3.75 9.46
N GLU A 11 -7.04 4.22 9.85
CA GLU A 11 -8.21 3.33 10.03
C GLU A 11 -8.55 2.58 8.73
N SER A 12 -8.40 3.24 7.59
CA SER A 12 -8.64 2.62 6.28
C SER A 12 -7.64 1.49 5.98
N ILE A 13 -6.35 1.69 6.32
CA ILE A 13 -5.33 0.63 6.22
C ILE A 13 -5.66 -0.52 7.17
N GLU A 14 -6.01 -0.23 8.42
CA GLU A 14 -6.36 -1.25 9.42
C GLU A 14 -7.58 -2.09 9.00
N ARG A 15 -8.59 -1.47 8.38
CA ARG A 15 -9.74 -2.19 7.80
C ARG A 15 -9.33 -3.11 6.66
N CYS A 16 -8.49 -2.64 5.73
CA CYS A 16 -8.01 -3.46 4.63
C CYS A 16 -7.19 -4.65 5.15
N TRP A 17 -6.32 -4.41 6.14
CA TRP A 17 -5.55 -5.47 6.77
C TRP A 17 -6.43 -6.52 7.44
N ARG A 18 -7.45 -6.08 8.19
CA ARG A 18 -8.43 -6.99 8.79
C ARG A 18 -9.09 -7.86 7.74
N ARG A 19 -9.48 -7.28 6.59
CA ARG A 19 -10.10 -8.05 5.52
C ARG A 19 -9.16 -9.08 4.91
N VAL A 20 -7.89 -8.75 4.73
CA VAL A 20 -6.86 -9.72 4.32
C VAL A 20 -6.79 -10.89 5.29
N GLN A 21 -6.77 -10.61 6.60
CA GLN A 21 -6.70 -11.64 7.63
C GLN A 21 -7.97 -12.51 7.67
N GLU A 22 -9.15 -11.93 7.53
CA GLU A 22 -10.43 -12.66 7.47
C GLU A 22 -10.48 -13.61 6.27
N GLU A 23 -10.03 -13.15 5.10
CA GLU A 23 -10.10 -13.97 3.89
C GLU A 23 -9.03 -15.06 3.86
N TYR A 24 -7.83 -14.74 4.32
CA TYR A 24 -6.74 -15.70 4.44
C TYR A 24 -7.01 -16.72 5.55
N ALA A 25 -7.58 -16.29 6.67
CA ALA A 25 -7.95 -17.11 7.83
C ALA A 25 -6.86 -18.06 8.32
N GLN A 26 -5.58 -17.68 8.17
CA GLN A 26 -4.41 -18.52 8.49
C GLN A 26 -4.43 -19.90 7.79
N ASN A 27 -5.09 -20.00 6.64
CA ASN A 27 -5.19 -21.21 5.86
C ASN A 27 -4.69 -20.95 4.42
N PRO A 28 -3.53 -21.50 4.04
CA PRO A 28 -2.99 -21.36 2.68
C PRO A 28 -3.95 -21.82 1.58
N ASP A 29 -4.81 -22.80 1.83
CA ASP A 29 -5.77 -23.30 0.84
C ASP A 29 -6.79 -22.23 0.42
N ASN A 30 -7.01 -21.20 1.26
CA ASN A 30 -7.85 -20.07 0.86
C ASN A 30 -7.29 -19.28 -0.33
N LEU A 31 -5.99 -19.41 -0.64
CA LEU A 31 -5.39 -18.79 -1.81
C LEU A 31 -5.75 -19.51 -3.12
N THR A 32 -6.29 -20.73 -3.08
CA THR A 32 -6.79 -21.44 -4.26
C THR A 32 -8.25 -21.09 -4.57
N ASN A 33 -8.93 -20.39 -3.67
CA ASN A 33 -10.26 -19.84 -3.91
C ASN A 33 -10.13 -18.45 -4.54
N TYR A 34 -10.47 -18.33 -5.82
CA TYR A 34 -10.29 -17.07 -6.57
C TYR A 34 -11.02 -15.88 -5.95
N THR A 35 -12.23 -16.06 -5.40
CA THR A 35 -12.95 -14.97 -4.73
C THR A 35 -12.21 -14.45 -3.50
N LYS A 36 -11.65 -15.36 -2.70
CA LYS A 36 -10.84 -14.99 -1.52
C LYS A 36 -9.52 -14.36 -1.93
N GLN A 37 -8.86 -14.93 -2.94
CA GLN A 37 -7.63 -14.40 -3.51
C GLN A 37 -7.82 -12.96 -4.02
N ASP A 38 -8.87 -12.71 -4.80
CA ASP A 38 -9.20 -11.38 -5.33
C ASP A 38 -9.47 -10.38 -4.20
N ALA A 39 -10.21 -10.80 -3.18
CA ALA A 39 -10.46 -9.96 -2.01
C ALA A 39 -9.15 -9.61 -1.26
N ILE A 40 -8.25 -10.57 -1.06
CA ILE A 40 -6.93 -10.34 -0.43
C ILE A 40 -6.13 -9.34 -1.28
N VAL A 41 -6.02 -9.61 -2.57
CA VAL A 41 -5.27 -8.82 -3.53
C VAL A 41 -5.79 -7.38 -3.59
N LEU A 42 -7.10 -7.19 -3.70
CA LEU A 42 -7.74 -5.88 -3.72
C LEU A 42 -7.44 -5.06 -2.45
N ASN A 43 -7.49 -5.69 -1.27
CA ASN A 43 -7.20 -4.99 -0.02
C ASN A 43 -5.72 -4.64 0.12
N ILE A 44 -4.80 -5.47 -0.39
CA ILE A 44 -3.37 -5.14 -0.46
C ILE A 44 -3.14 -3.94 -1.40
N GLN A 45 -3.81 -3.91 -2.55
CA GLN A 45 -3.73 -2.78 -3.48
C GLN A 45 -4.23 -1.47 -2.85
N ARG A 46 -5.37 -1.51 -2.15
CA ARG A 46 -5.92 -0.34 -1.44
C ARG A 46 -4.95 0.18 -0.37
N MET A 47 -4.34 -0.70 0.42
CA MET A 47 -3.32 -0.29 1.41
C MET A 47 -2.13 0.41 0.71
N CYS A 48 -1.70 -0.11 -0.43
CA CYS A 48 -0.62 0.49 -1.22
C CYS A 48 -0.99 1.91 -1.70
N GLU A 49 -2.21 2.11 -2.20
CA GLU A 49 -2.70 3.41 -2.68
C GLU A 49 -2.79 4.42 -1.54
N ILE A 50 -3.34 4.03 -0.39
CA ILE A 50 -3.40 4.89 0.79
C ILE A 50 -2.00 5.33 1.21
N ALA A 51 -1.02 4.40 1.22
CA ALA A 51 0.36 4.72 1.55
C ALA A 51 1.00 5.71 0.55
N ILE A 52 0.72 5.56 -0.75
CA ILE A 52 1.19 6.47 -1.80
C ILE A 52 0.60 7.87 -1.59
N ASP A 53 -0.71 7.96 -1.34
CA ASP A 53 -1.37 9.24 -1.08
C ASP A 53 -0.79 9.95 0.15
N MET A 54 -0.53 9.20 1.23
CA MET A 54 0.09 9.75 2.44
C MET A 54 1.49 10.28 2.12
N ALA A 55 2.29 9.55 1.36
CA ALA A 55 3.61 9.98 0.96
C ALA A 55 3.55 11.26 0.10
N ALA A 56 2.70 11.28 -0.92
CA ALA A 56 2.48 12.45 -1.78
C ALA A 56 2.05 13.67 -0.98
N HIS A 57 1.09 13.51 -0.06
CA HIS A 57 0.62 14.59 0.81
C HIS A 57 1.74 15.14 1.68
N VAL A 58 2.54 14.28 2.32
CA VAL A 58 3.64 14.70 3.20
C VAL A 58 4.71 15.44 2.40
N ILE A 59 5.12 14.92 1.25
CA ILE A 59 6.12 15.53 0.37
C ILE A 59 5.65 16.91 -0.10
N ALA A 60 4.41 17.02 -0.56
CA ALA A 60 3.84 18.29 -1.01
C ALA A 60 3.74 19.31 0.14
N ALA A 61 3.24 18.88 1.31
CA ALA A 61 3.09 19.76 2.46
C ALA A 61 4.42 20.25 3.05
N ARG A 62 5.52 19.51 2.81
CA ARG A 62 6.86 19.85 3.30
C ARG A 62 7.76 20.48 2.23
N GLY A 63 7.33 20.51 0.98
CA GLY A 63 8.12 21.06 -0.13
C GLY A 63 9.34 20.21 -0.50
N TRP A 64 9.29 18.89 -0.31
CA TRP A 64 10.44 17.98 -0.52
C TRP A 64 10.68 17.59 -1.99
N GLY A 65 10.27 18.43 -2.93
CA GLY A 65 10.45 18.23 -4.36
C GLY A 65 9.31 17.49 -5.06
N LEU A 66 9.57 17.10 -6.32
CA LEU A 66 8.61 16.49 -7.23
C LEU A 66 9.04 15.04 -7.56
N PRO A 67 8.50 14.04 -6.85
CA PRO A 67 8.81 12.64 -7.13
C PRO A 67 8.26 12.22 -8.50
N LYS A 68 9.04 11.46 -9.27
CA LYS A 68 8.67 10.96 -10.61
C LYS A 68 7.73 9.76 -10.54
N ASN A 69 7.76 9.01 -9.44
CA ASN A 69 6.90 7.84 -9.23
C ASN A 69 6.78 7.49 -7.73
N SER A 70 5.89 6.55 -7.41
CA SER A 70 5.62 6.10 -6.05
C SER A 70 6.84 5.53 -5.32
N ARG A 71 7.79 4.90 -6.02
CA ARG A 71 9.00 4.35 -5.37
C ARG A 71 9.91 5.46 -4.88
N GLU A 72 10.04 6.52 -5.68
CA GLU A 72 10.80 7.72 -5.31
C GLU A 72 10.15 8.46 -4.14
N MET A 73 8.81 8.50 -4.06
CA MET A 73 8.12 9.05 -2.89
C MET A 73 8.59 8.39 -1.59
N PHE A 74 8.68 7.05 -1.57
CA PHE A 74 9.15 6.33 -0.39
C PHE A 74 10.64 6.56 -0.10
N GLU A 75 11.47 6.73 -1.12
CA GLU A 75 12.88 7.14 -0.91
C GLU A 75 12.99 8.51 -0.27
N ILE A 76 12.21 9.49 -0.74
CA ILE A 76 12.20 10.83 -0.16
C ILE A 76 11.78 10.75 1.32
N LEU A 77 10.73 10.01 1.66
CA LEU A 77 10.31 9.85 3.06
C LEU A 77 11.43 9.24 3.93
N HIS A 78 12.19 8.30 3.39
CA HIS A 78 13.31 7.68 4.10
C HIS A 78 14.48 8.63 4.30
N GLN A 79 14.87 9.37 3.25
CA GLN A 79 15.92 10.39 3.33
C GLN A 79 15.59 11.48 4.37
N GLN A 80 14.30 11.75 4.58
CA GLN A 80 13.80 12.70 5.57
C GLN A 80 13.54 12.06 6.96
N GLY A 81 13.88 10.78 7.14
CA GLY A 81 13.77 10.07 8.42
C GLY A 81 12.34 9.74 8.86
N ILE A 82 11.35 9.79 7.96
CA ILE A 82 9.94 9.51 8.28
C ILE A 82 9.66 8.01 8.33
N ILE A 83 10.36 7.23 7.50
CA ILE A 83 10.25 5.76 7.46
C ILE A 83 11.63 5.12 7.41
N ASP A 84 11.75 3.92 7.96
CA ASP A 84 12.97 3.14 7.93
C ASP A 84 13.18 2.41 6.58
N GLU A 85 14.38 1.89 6.36
CA GLU A 85 14.75 1.20 5.14
C GLU A 85 13.93 -0.09 4.92
N HIS A 86 13.54 -0.77 6.01
CA HIS A 86 12.76 -2.00 5.94
C HIS A 86 11.37 -1.71 5.35
N LEU A 87 10.70 -0.67 5.84
CA LEU A 87 9.40 -0.22 5.37
C LEU A 87 9.46 0.29 3.93
N VAL A 88 10.54 0.99 3.54
CA VAL A 88 10.76 1.39 2.13
C VAL A 88 10.80 0.17 1.21
N LYS A 89 11.57 -0.86 1.57
CA LYS A 89 11.69 -2.09 0.78
C LYS A 89 10.33 -2.77 0.63
N ALA A 90 9.57 -2.90 1.73
CA ALA A 90 8.24 -3.49 1.72
C ALA A 90 7.27 -2.72 0.79
N LEU A 91 7.19 -1.39 0.93
CA LEU A 91 6.29 -0.55 0.14
C LEU A 91 6.65 -0.53 -1.36
N LYS A 92 7.95 -0.50 -1.69
CA LYS A 92 8.40 -0.64 -3.09
C LYS A 92 8.05 -2.01 -3.67
N GLY A 93 8.12 -3.07 -2.85
CA GLY A 93 7.68 -4.41 -3.19
C GLY A 93 6.19 -4.45 -3.52
N MET A 94 5.35 -3.83 -2.68
CA MET A 94 3.90 -3.72 -2.91
C MET A 94 3.56 -3.00 -4.23
N VAL A 95 4.29 -1.92 -4.56
CA VAL A 95 4.13 -1.22 -5.86
C VAL A 95 4.46 -2.15 -7.03
N GLY A 96 5.47 -3.01 -6.90
CA GLY A 96 5.80 -4.03 -7.90
C GLY A 96 4.73 -5.11 -8.02
N PHE A 97 4.26 -5.62 -6.88
CA PHE A 97 3.20 -6.62 -6.81
C PHE A 97 1.91 -6.16 -7.48
N ARG A 98 1.48 -4.92 -7.23
CA ARG A 98 0.29 -4.33 -7.88
C ARG A 98 0.37 -4.43 -9.41
N ARG A 99 1.55 -4.18 -10.01
CA ARG A 99 1.72 -4.24 -11.47
C ARG A 99 1.51 -5.65 -12.01
N ILE A 100 2.02 -6.67 -11.30
CA ILE A 100 1.87 -8.08 -11.67
C ILE A 100 0.39 -8.49 -11.59
N VAL A 101 -0.27 -8.11 -10.50
CA VAL A 101 -1.69 -8.40 -10.29
C VAL A 101 -2.57 -7.77 -11.37
N VAL A 102 -2.38 -6.48 -11.69
CA VAL A 102 -3.18 -5.81 -12.72
C VAL A 102 -3.04 -6.54 -14.06
N GLN A 103 -1.82 -6.93 -14.42
CA GLN A 103 -1.56 -7.70 -15.64
C GLN A 103 -2.18 -9.10 -15.63
N TYR A 104 -2.36 -9.72 -14.46
CA TYR A 104 -3.02 -11.01 -14.31
C TYR A 104 -4.54 -10.88 -14.48
N ILE A 105 -5.14 -9.88 -13.84
CA ILE A 105 -6.59 -9.63 -13.89
C ILE A 105 -7.05 -9.21 -15.30
N GLU A 106 -6.27 -8.39 -16.01
CA GLU A 106 -6.61 -7.95 -17.39
C GLU A 106 -6.59 -9.07 -18.43
N LYS A 107 -6.09 -10.27 -18.08
CA LYS A 107 -5.97 -11.42 -18.98
C LYS A 107 -6.95 -12.57 -18.68
N GLY A 108 -7.66 -12.52 -17.56
CA GLY A 108 -8.68 -13.50 -17.17
C GLY A 108 -10.07 -13.05 -17.52
#